data_AF-A0A399XFX5-F1
#
_entry.id   AF-A0A399XFX5-F1
#
_cell.length_a   1.000
_cell.length_b   1.000
_cell.length_c   1.000
_cell.angle_alpha   90.00
_cell.angle_beta   90.00
_cell.angle_gamma   90.00
#
_symmetry.space_group_name_H-M   'P 1'
#
loop_
_entity.id
_entity.type
_entity.pdbx_description
1 polymer ?
#
loop_
_entity_poly.entity_id
_entity_poly.type
_entity_poly.pdbx_seq_one_letter_code
_entity_poly.pdbx_strand_id
1 'polypeptide(L)'
;MKIEKQENEKIITLLPKGNLVYEGIEELEALLKVLRDEVRCIIIDLTYTKYLSAKAISIIADSVKDYRAKRMNLKLVNVNEHIIGLFDITGVNKVISIFENEDAVLASIGPQVGKLEKNLLWSKECII
;
A
#
# COMPACT_ATOMS: atom_id res chain seq x y z
N MET A 1 -1.37 12.60 -17.32
CA MET A 1 -0.75 11.72 -16.29
C MET A 1 -1.04 10.27 -16.66
N LYS A 2 -0.16 9.30 -16.33
CA LYS A 2 -0.39 7.85 -16.52
C LYS A 2 0.01 7.10 -15.26
N ILE A 3 -0.70 6.03 -14.87
CA ILE A 3 -0.27 5.14 -13.79
C ILE A 3 0.22 3.83 -14.39
N GLU A 4 1.49 3.51 -14.20
CA GLU A 4 2.04 2.23 -14.65
C GLU A 4 1.91 1.19 -13.54
N LYS A 5 1.45 -0.01 -13.89
CA LYS A 5 1.35 -1.13 -12.97
C LYS A 5 2.50 -2.10 -13.23
N GLN A 6 3.24 -2.44 -12.18
CA GLN A 6 4.24 -3.49 -12.17
C GLN A 6 3.83 -4.52 -11.12
N GLU A 7 4.08 -5.80 -11.38
CA GLU A 7 3.70 -6.85 -10.44
C GLU A 7 4.74 -7.97 -10.42
N ASN A 8 4.91 -8.53 -9.23
CA ASN A 8 5.62 -9.78 -9.02
C ASN A 8 4.76 -10.71 -8.12
N GLU A 9 5.35 -11.80 -7.63
CA GLU A 9 4.61 -12.80 -6.83
C GLU A 9 4.04 -12.23 -5.52
N LYS A 10 4.71 -11.24 -4.91
CA LYS A 10 4.37 -10.76 -3.55
C LYS A 10 3.74 -9.37 -3.54
N ILE A 11 4.07 -8.54 -4.53
CA ILE A 11 3.69 -7.14 -4.57
C ILE A 11 3.16 -6.70 -5.93
N ILE A 12 2.30 -5.69 -5.87
CA ILE A 12 1.84 -4.93 -7.03
C ILE A 12 2.24 -3.47 -6.77
N THR A 13 3.04 -2.90 -7.65
CA THR A 13 3.51 -1.52 -7.58
C THR A 13 2.75 -0.67 -8.60
N LEU A 14 2.09 0.37 -8.12
CA LEU A 14 1.50 1.44 -8.93
C LEU A 14 2.50 2.60 -8.99
N LEU A 15 2.86 3.02 -10.20
CA LEU A 15 3.84 4.06 -10.47
C LEU A 15 3.21 5.21 -11.25
N PRO A 16 2.58 6.19 -10.56
CA PRO A 16 2.09 7.41 -11.18
C PRO A 16 3.23 8.21 -11.83
N LYS A 17 3.15 8.42 -13.15
CA LYS A 17 4.05 9.31 -13.91
C LYS A 17 3.39 10.68 -14.02
N GLY A 18 3.67 11.54 -13.05
CA GLY A 18 3.13 12.89 -12.95
C GLY A 18 2.43 13.16 -11.61
N ASN A 19 1.80 14.35 -11.52
CA ASN A 19 1.15 14.80 -10.30
C ASN A 19 -0.30 14.32 -10.21
N LEU A 20 -0.67 13.75 -9.06
CA LEU A 20 -2.03 13.30 -8.74
C LEU A 20 -2.84 14.46 -8.14
N VAL A 21 -3.11 15.48 -8.96
CA VAL A 21 -3.90 16.65 -8.53
C VAL A 21 -5.31 16.63 -9.13
N TYR A 22 -5.37 16.52 -10.46
CA TYR A 22 -6.63 16.45 -11.24
C TYR A 22 -6.63 15.22 -12.14
N GLU A 23 -5.61 15.10 -13.00
CA GLU A 23 -5.44 13.95 -13.88
C GLU A 23 -5.07 12.70 -13.08
N GLY A 24 -5.56 11.54 -13.53
CA GLY A 24 -5.22 10.24 -12.93
C GLY A 24 -5.92 9.94 -11.60
N ILE A 25 -6.76 10.84 -11.08
CA ILE A 25 -7.52 10.62 -9.84
C ILE A 25 -8.53 9.47 -9.99
N GLU A 26 -9.33 9.50 -11.06
CA GLU A 26 -10.31 8.45 -11.34
C GLU A 26 -9.63 7.11 -11.64
N GLU A 27 -8.50 7.15 -12.37
CA GLU A 27 -7.69 5.97 -12.66
C GLU A 27 -7.12 5.35 -11.37
N LEU A 28 -6.57 6.17 -10.47
CA LEU A 28 -6.08 5.73 -9.17
C LEU A 28 -7.18 5.06 -8.34
N GLU A 29 -8.35 5.71 -8.25
CA GLU A 29 -9.50 5.19 -7.51
C GLU A 29 -10.00 3.86 -8.11
N ALA A 30 -10.08 3.76 -9.43
CA ALA A 30 -10.48 2.55 -10.12
C ALA A 30 -9.47 1.40 -9.90
N LEU A 31 -8.17 1.67 -10.03
CA LEU A 31 -7.12 0.68 -9.79
C LEU A 31 -7.15 0.18 -8.34
N LEU A 32 -7.22 1.07 -7.35
CA LEU A 32 -7.30 0.66 -5.95
C LEU A 32 -8.60 -0.08 -5.63
N LYS A 33 -9.70 0.23 -6.31
CA LYS A 33 -10.94 -0.53 -6.17
C LYS A 33 -10.79 -1.97 -6.71
N VAL A 34 -10.16 -2.15 -7.87
CA VAL A 34 -9.93 -3.48 -8.46
C VAL A 34 -8.95 -4.30 -7.62
N LEU A 35 -7.90 -3.67 -7.11
CA LEU A 35 -6.86 -4.35 -6.33
C LEU A 35 -7.32 -4.74 -4.91
N ARG A 36 -8.52 -4.34 -4.47
CA ARG A 36 -9.00 -4.55 -3.10
C ARG A 36 -9.22 -6.01 -2.70
N ASP A 37 -9.18 -6.94 -3.66
CA ASP A 37 -9.41 -8.37 -3.47
C ASP A 37 -8.14 -9.19 -3.78
N GLU A 38 -7.01 -8.52 -4.04
CA GLU A 38 -5.71 -9.16 -4.24
C GLU A 38 -5.09 -9.63 -2.92
N VAL A 39 -4.39 -10.77 -2.92
CA VAL A 39 -3.71 -11.25 -1.68
C VAL A 39 -2.33 -10.58 -1.48
N ARG A 40 -1.86 -9.84 -2.49
CA ARG A 40 -0.54 -9.22 -2.52
C ARG A 40 -0.50 -7.89 -1.77
N CYS A 41 0.71 -7.48 -1.38
CA CYS A 41 0.93 -6.14 -0.83
C CYS A 41 0.97 -5.13 -1.97
N ILE A 42 0.22 -4.04 -1.83
CA ILE A 42 0.14 -2.97 -2.83
C ILE A 42 1.10 -1.85 -2.44
N ILE A 43 1.89 -1.37 -3.39
CA ILE A 43 2.79 -0.25 -3.24
C ILE A 43 2.36 0.86 -4.19
N ILE A 44 2.33 2.10 -3.73
CA ILE A 44 2.29 3.27 -4.62
C ILE A 44 3.65 3.95 -4.53
N ASP A 45 4.37 3.95 -5.63
CA ASP A 45 5.68 4.58 -5.76
C ASP A 45 5.54 6.01 -6.29
N LEU A 46 5.87 6.98 -5.44
CA LEU A 46 5.73 8.41 -5.73
C LEU A 46 6.99 9.05 -6.31
N THR A 47 7.94 8.25 -6.82
CA THR A 47 9.19 8.73 -7.45
C THR A 47 8.95 9.85 -8.48
N TYR A 48 7.88 9.76 -9.27
CA TYR A 48 7.56 10.73 -10.33
C TYR A 48 6.38 11.65 -9.98
N THR A 49 5.98 11.69 -8.71
CA THR A 49 4.85 12.49 -8.22
C THR A 49 5.35 13.54 -7.24
N LYS A 50 5.27 14.81 -7.63
CA LYS A 50 5.67 15.94 -6.79
C LYS A 50 4.53 16.42 -5.89
N TYR A 51 3.30 16.38 -6.40
CA TYR A 51 2.12 16.93 -5.74
C TYR A 51 0.95 15.93 -5.71
N LEU A 52 0.23 15.92 -4.59
CA LEU A 52 -1.05 15.24 -4.38
C LEU A 52 -2.12 16.29 -4.07
N SER A 53 -3.32 16.15 -4.64
CA SER A 53 -4.50 16.89 -4.16
C SER A 53 -5.10 16.24 -2.92
N ALA A 54 -5.93 16.98 -2.19
CA ALA A 54 -6.70 16.44 -1.07
C ALA A 54 -7.52 15.20 -1.46
N LYS A 55 -8.08 15.17 -2.68
CA LYS A 55 -8.85 14.02 -3.17
C LYS A 55 -7.97 12.78 -3.35
N ALA A 56 -6.75 12.91 -3.90
CA ALA A 56 -5.80 11.80 -3.99
C ALA A 56 -5.46 11.25 -2.60
N ILE A 57 -5.18 12.14 -1.65
CA ILE A 57 -4.86 11.77 -0.27
C ILE A 57 -6.02 11.00 0.37
N SER A 58 -7.27 11.47 0.22
CA SER A 58 -8.45 10.77 0.74
C SER A 58 -8.61 9.37 0.12
N ILE A 59 -8.49 9.23 -1.20
CA ILE A 59 -8.60 7.94 -1.90
C ILE A 59 -7.56 6.94 -1.34
N ILE A 60 -6.32 7.37 -1.18
CA ILE A 60 -5.24 6.51 -0.65
C ILE A 60 -5.53 6.15 0.80
N ALA A 61 -5.85 7.14 1.65
CA ALA A 61 -6.10 6.91 3.07
C ALA A 61 -7.29 5.97 3.31
N ASP A 62 -8.36 6.11 2.54
CA ASP A 62 -9.53 5.24 2.63
C ASP A 62 -9.24 3.83 2.11
N SER A 63 -8.47 3.71 1.02
CA SER A 63 -7.98 2.41 0.53
C SER A 63 -7.11 1.69 1.56
N VAL A 64 -6.23 2.41 2.29
CA VAL A 64 -5.44 1.82 3.38
C VAL A 64 -6.33 1.25 4.49
N LYS A 65 -7.39 1.97 4.87
CA LYS A 65 -8.35 1.49 5.90
C LYS A 65 -9.09 0.24 5.43
N ASP A 66 -9.62 0.28 4.20
CA ASP A 66 -10.35 -0.82 3.58
C ASP A 66 -9.48 -2.08 3.48
N TYR A 67 -8.24 -1.94 3.03
CA TYR A 67 -7.32 -3.05 2.84
C TYR A 67 -6.90 -3.65 4.18
N ARG A 68 -6.69 -2.81 5.20
CA ARG A 68 -6.39 -3.28 6.56
C ARG A 68 -7.50 -4.17 7.12
N ALA A 69 -8.77 -3.83 6.87
CA ALA A 69 -9.91 -4.67 7.29
C ALA A 69 -9.87 -6.07 6.65
N LYS A 70 -9.25 -6.18 5.46
CA LYS A 70 -9.04 -7.44 4.73
C LYS A 70 -7.67 -8.08 4.96
N ARG A 71 -6.87 -7.57 5.91
CA ARG A 71 -5.47 -7.98 6.16
C ARG A 71 -4.52 -7.80 4.98
N MET A 72 -4.88 -6.94 4.03
CA MET A 72 -4.02 -6.49 2.95
C MET A 72 -3.23 -5.27 3.38
N ASN A 73 -2.12 -5.02 2.70
CA ASN A 73 -1.26 -3.87 2.96
C ASN A 73 -1.24 -2.96 1.74
N LEU A 74 -1.40 -1.65 1.96
CA LEU A 74 -1.12 -0.60 1.01
C LEU A 74 -0.06 0.32 1.60
N LYS A 75 1.07 0.45 0.92
CA LYS A 75 2.27 1.18 1.36
C LYS A 75 2.65 2.27 0.36
N LEU A 76 3.27 3.34 0.83
CA LEU A 76 3.87 4.36 -0.04
C LEU A 76 5.39 4.25 0.00
N VAL A 77 6.05 4.49 -1.14
CA VAL A 77 7.51 4.58 -1.25
C VAL A 77 7.93 5.84 -2.00
N ASN A 78 9.20 6.24 -1.85
CA ASN A 78 9.79 7.40 -2.54
C ASN A 78 8.96 8.69 -2.39
N VAL A 79 8.40 8.92 -1.20
CA VAL A 79 7.58 10.10 -0.90
C VAL A 79 8.49 11.30 -0.67
N ASN A 80 8.33 12.35 -1.47
CA ASN A 80 9.14 13.56 -1.33
C ASN A 80 8.73 14.40 -0.10
N GLU A 81 9.63 15.31 0.32
CA GLU A 81 9.47 16.18 1.50
C GLU A 81 8.19 17.03 1.51
N HIS A 82 7.74 17.50 0.33
CA HIS A 82 6.53 18.31 0.23
C HIS A 82 5.29 17.46 0.57
N ILE A 83 5.24 16.23 0.07
CA ILE A 83 4.13 15.29 0.38
C ILE A 83 4.21 14.83 1.84
N ILE A 84 5.40 14.57 2.37
CA ILE A 84 5.59 14.25 3.80
C ILE A 84 5.03 15.39 4.68
N GLY A 85 5.37 16.65 4.39
CA GLY A 85 4.86 17.79 5.13
C GLY A 85 3.32 17.89 5.08
N LEU A 86 2.70 17.59 3.94
CA LEU A 86 1.24 17.51 3.82
C LEU A 86 0.66 16.38 4.70
N PHE A 87 1.29 15.20 4.74
CA PHE A 87 0.83 14.10 5.58
C PHE A 87 0.99 14.37 7.07
N ASP A 88 2.03 15.09 7.47
CA ASP A 88 2.26 15.47 8.87
C ASP A 88 1.21 16.49 9.33
N ILE A 89 0.94 17.52 8.53
CA ILE A 89 -0.08 18.54 8.81
C ILE A 89 -1.48 17.92 8.89
N THR A 90 -1.80 17.02 7.96
CA THR A 90 -3.12 16.38 7.88
C THR A 90 -3.28 15.19 8.83
N GLY A 91 -2.18 14.70 9.42
CA GLY A 91 -2.16 13.52 10.29
C GLY A 91 -2.36 12.18 9.55
N VAL A 92 -2.29 12.19 8.22
CA VAL A 92 -2.46 10.99 7.36
C VAL A 92 -1.32 9.99 7.57
N ASN A 93 -0.15 10.47 7.96
CA ASN A 93 1.02 9.66 8.37
C ASN A 93 0.70 8.65 9.50
N LYS A 94 -0.36 8.86 10.30
CA LYS A 94 -0.82 7.91 11.33
C LYS A 94 -1.52 6.67 10.77
N VAL A 95 -2.02 6.76 9.54
CA VAL A 95 -2.80 5.68 8.89
C VAL A 95 -1.97 4.96 7.84
N ILE A 96 -1.20 5.73 7.06
CA ILE A 96 -0.41 5.24 5.92
C ILE A 96 1.02 4.95 6.36
N SER A 97 1.52 3.74 6.10
CA SER A 97 2.95 3.46 6.29
C SER A 97 3.74 3.86 5.05
N ILE A 98 4.83 4.61 5.28
CA ILE A 98 5.73 5.11 4.26
C ILE A 98 7.09 4.44 4.45
N PHE A 99 7.67 3.96 3.36
CA PHE A 99 8.98 3.33 3.31
C PHE A 99 9.89 4.09 2.35
N GLU A 100 11.19 3.89 2.47
CA GLU A 100 12.16 4.51 1.55
C GLU A 100 11.96 3.97 0.13
N ASN A 101 11.93 2.65 -0.03
CA ASN A 101 11.88 1.95 -1.31
C ASN A 101 11.12 0.62 -1.20
N GLU A 102 10.97 -0.05 -2.35
CA GLU A 102 10.31 -1.34 -2.46
C GLU A 102 10.99 -2.44 -1.62
N ASP A 103 12.32 -2.47 -1.56
CA ASP A 103 13.07 -3.46 -0.77
C ASP A 103 12.77 -3.36 0.73
N ALA A 104 12.65 -2.14 1.26
CA ALA A 104 12.26 -1.90 2.64
C ALA A 104 10.83 -2.40 2.92
N VAL A 105 9.93 -2.31 1.94
CA VAL A 105 8.59 -2.90 2.05
C VAL A 105 8.69 -4.42 2.08
N LEU A 106 9.47 -5.03 1.17
CA LEU A 106 9.68 -6.48 1.09
C LEU A 106 10.26 -7.05 2.39
N ALA A 107 11.20 -6.35 3.02
CA ALA A 107 11.75 -6.73 4.32
C ALA A 107 10.72 -6.64 5.46
N SER A 108 9.74 -5.73 5.35
CA SER A 108 8.67 -5.55 6.36
C SER A 108 7.55 -6.57 6.23
N ILE A 109 7.31 -7.09 5.02
CA ILE A 109 6.36 -8.18 4.81
C ILE A 109 7.08 -9.51 5.09
N GLY A 110 7.00 -9.96 6.34
CA GLY A 110 7.46 -11.32 6.69
C GLY A 110 6.84 -12.38 5.78
N PRO A 111 7.38 -13.61 5.74
CA PRO A 111 6.80 -14.68 4.92
C PRO A 111 5.30 -14.74 5.19
N GLN A 112 4.50 -14.69 4.12
CA GLN A 112 3.06 -14.91 4.19
C GLN A 112 2.84 -16.38 4.54
N VAL A 113 3.20 -16.78 5.76
CA VAL A 113 2.91 -18.10 6.30
C VAL A 113 1.40 -18.12 6.41
N GLY A 114 0.77 -18.78 5.43
CA GLY A 114 -0.63 -19.15 5.49
C GLY A 114 -0.91 -19.66 6.89
N LYS A 115 -1.91 -19.08 7.54
CA LYS A 115 -2.29 -19.33 8.93
C LYS A 115 -2.92 -20.72 9.11
N LEU A 116 -2.32 -21.76 8.52
CA LEU A 116 -2.65 -23.17 8.70
C LEU A 116 -1.74 -23.83 9.73
N GLU A 117 -0.55 -23.28 10.01
CA GLU A 117 0.40 -23.95 10.90
C GLU A 117 0.21 -23.63 12.40
N LYS A 118 -0.39 -22.48 12.75
CA LYS A 118 -0.65 -22.18 14.17
C LYS A 118 -1.67 -23.12 14.83
N ASN A 119 -2.55 -23.77 14.06
CA ASN A 119 -3.47 -24.77 14.63
C ASN A 119 -2.86 -26.18 14.69
N LEU A 120 -1.73 -26.44 14.03
CA LEU A 120 -1.10 -27.77 14.02
C LEU A 120 -0.07 -27.96 15.14
N LEU A 121 0.50 -26.86 15.65
CA LEU A 121 1.56 -26.88 16.67
C LEU A 121 1.05 -27.04 18.10
N TRP A 122 -0.24 -26.81 18.38
CA TRP A 122 -0.84 -27.03 19.71
C TRP A 122 -1.62 -28.36 19.85
N SER A 123 -1.72 -29.18 18.80
CA SER A 123 -2.42 -30.48 18.88
C SER A 123 -1.49 -31.68 19.11
N LYS A 124 -0.18 -31.49 19.28
CA LYS A 124 0.78 -32.60 19.48
C LYS A 124 1.33 -32.75 20.90
N GLU A 125 0.84 -32.00 21.89
CA GLU A 125 1.25 -32.14 23.30
C GLU A 125 0.20 -32.82 24.22
N CYS A 126 -0.80 -33.50 23.67
CA CYS A 126 -1.71 -34.36 24.44
C CYS A 126 -1.70 -35.81 23.93
N ILE A 127 -0.52 -36.44 23.86
CA ILE A 127 -0.43 -37.91 23.83
C ILE A 127 0.74 -38.33 24.72
N ILE A 128 0.39 -38.67 25.98
CA ILE A 128 0.74 -39.84 26.80
C ILE A 128 0.64 -39.43 28.28
#